data_AF-A0A2E7CSP7-F1
#
_entry.id   AF-A0A2E7CSP7-F1
#
_cell.length_a   1.000
_cell.length_b   1.000
_cell.length_c   1.000
_cell.angle_alpha   90.00
_cell.angle_beta   90.00
_cell.angle_gamma   90.00
#
_symmetry.space_group_name_H-M   'P 1'
#
loop_
_entity.id
_entity.type
_entity.pdbx_description
1 polymer ?
#
loop_
_entity_poly.entity_id
_entity_poly.type
_entity_poly.pdbx_seq_one_letter_code
_entity_poly.pdbx_strand_id
1 'polypeptide(L)'
;MEDLHFINRSSEFNGVYFSSMDTEAMIHFLRGRDYCVEEIWEMKTFADGKFEENQLGWPNEEPSWVRSNHSTALSFLMDTFNNHTISILSIKLDDGGYISQSYGEFIIRFGKGQDLKTPTLKVLEMYGYFAAEEIWSLSGLHNITLPIDSLKGYESKDINEDDLNAVVRNGQSLIEENKKLDLSMANDVK
;
A
#
# COMPACT_ATOMS: atom_id res chain seq x y z
N MET A 1 -9.82 8.25 6.81
CA MET A 1 -8.40 7.99 7.03
C MET A 1 -8.36 6.61 7.59
N GLU A 2 -8.03 5.68 6.70
CA GLU A 2 -7.68 4.32 7.06
C GLU A 2 -6.49 4.34 8.05
N ASP A 3 -6.29 3.22 8.76
CA ASP A 3 -5.12 3.05 9.62
C ASP A 3 -4.15 2.08 8.93
N LEU A 4 -2.94 2.54 8.62
CA LEU A 4 -1.91 1.69 8.01
C LEU A 4 -1.44 0.63 9.02
N HIS A 5 -1.85 -0.62 8.86
CA HIS A 5 -1.61 -1.67 9.86
C HIS A 5 -0.37 -2.52 9.57
N PHE A 6 -0.12 -2.80 8.31
CA PHE A 6 0.89 -3.77 7.90
C PHE A 6 1.85 -3.23 6.83
N ILE A 7 3.10 -3.67 6.90
CA ILE A 7 4.13 -3.41 5.89
C ILE A 7 4.92 -4.68 5.57
N ASN A 8 5.28 -4.87 4.30
CA ASN A 8 6.26 -5.87 3.87
C ASN A 8 7.15 -5.26 2.78
N ARG A 9 8.44 -5.56 2.78
CA ARG A 9 9.37 -5.08 1.75
C ARG A 9 10.09 -6.25 1.08
N SER A 10 10.01 -6.27 -0.24
CA SER A 10 10.86 -7.12 -1.07
C SER A 10 12.02 -6.32 -1.65
N SER A 11 13.23 -6.59 -1.15
CA SER A 11 14.46 -6.02 -1.72
C SER A 11 14.78 -6.58 -3.11
N GLU A 12 14.44 -7.85 -3.37
CA GLU A 12 14.63 -8.51 -4.66
C GLU A 12 13.86 -7.80 -5.78
N PHE A 13 12.59 -7.47 -5.53
CA PHE A 13 11.73 -6.85 -6.52
C PHE A 13 11.73 -5.32 -6.48
N ASN A 14 12.48 -4.70 -5.57
CA ASN A 14 12.36 -3.28 -5.23
C ASN A 14 10.90 -2.87 -5.02
N GLY A 15 10.23 -3.57 -4.11
CA GLY A 15 8.81 -3.43 -3.84
C GLY A 15 8.47 -3.35 -2.37
N VAL A 16 7.34 -2.73 -2.08
CA VAL A 16 6.74 -2.59 -0.76
C VAL A 16 5.25 -2.89 -0.85
N TYR A 17 4.74 -3.57 0.17
CA TYR A 17 3.33 -3.81 0.37
C TYR A 17 2.86 -3.04 1.61
N PHE A 18 1.64 -2.52 1.53
CA PHE A 18 0.92 -1.91 2.63
C PHE A 18 -0.49 -2.47 2.72
N SER A 19 -1.02 -2.57 3.93
CA SER A 19 -2.43 -2.89 4.18
C SER A 19 -3.11 -1.70 4.84
N SER A 20 -4.34 -1.41 4.41
CA SER A 20 -5.17 -0.32 4.92
C SER A 20 -4.52 1.06 4.75
N MET A 21 -3.92 1.29 3.59
CA MET A 21 -3.44 2.61 3.18
C MET A 21 -4.57 3.37 2.46
N ASP A 22 -4.74 4.66 2.70
CA ASP A 22 -5.63 5.49 1.90
C ASP A 22 -5.03 5.65 0.48
N THR A 23 -5.89 5.62 -0.52
CA THR A 23 -5.57 5.81 -1.93
C THR A 23 -4.72 7.08 -2.14
N GLU A 24 -5.07 8.17 -1.47
CA GLU A 24 -4.39 9.46 -1.49
C GLU A 24 -2.90 9.40 -1.15
N ALA A 25 -2.48 8.49 -0.26
CA ALA A 25 -1.09 8.36 0.16
C ALA A 25 -0.17 7.95 -1.00
N MET A 26 -0.72 7.38 -2.09
CA MET A 26 0.09 6.99 -3.24
C MET A 26 0.75 8.17 -3.96
N ILE A 27 0.28 9.39 -3.73
CA ILE A 27 0.86 10.60 -4.32
C ILE A 27 2.36 10.69 -4.03
N HIS A 28 2.82 10.17 -2.89
CA HIS A 28 4.22 10.12 -2.52
C HIS A 28 5.05 9.29 -3.51
N PHE A 29 4.48 8.24 -4.09
CA PHE A 29 5.13 7.39 -5.08
C PHE A 29 5.07 7.95 -6.50
N LEU A 30 4.06 8.77 -6.83
CA LEU A 30 3.87 9.33 -8.18
C LEU A 30 4.53 10.69 -8.42
N ARG A 31 4.81 11.45 -7.35
CA ARG A 31 5.27 12.84 -7.46
C ARG A 31 6.51 12.98 -8.34
N GLY A 32 6.35 13.68 -9.46
CA GLY A 32 7.42 13.98 -10.42
C GLY A 32 7.85 12.80 -11.29
N ARG A 33 7.09 11.70 -11.30
CA ARG A 33 7.34 10.53 -12.15
C ARG A 33 6.38 10.52 -13.32
N ASP A 34 6.83 9.95 -14.43
CA ASP A 34 5.96 9.60 -15.54
C ASP A 34 5.18 8.33 -15.19
N TYR A 35 3.86 8.39 -15.37
CA TYR A 35 2.97 7.28 -15.03
C TYR A 35 1.81 7.18 -16.01
N CYS A 36 1.17 6.01 -16.02
CA CYS A 36 -0.01 5.73 -16.82
C CYS A 36 -1.02 5.01 -15.92
N VAL A 37 -2.17 5.64 -15.68
CA VAL A 37 -3.28 5.03 -14.97
C VAL A 37 -3.97 4.08 -15.93
N GLU A 38 -3.94 2.78 -15.64
CA GLU A 38 -4.54 1.76 -16.50
C GLU A 38 -5.98 1.47 -16.13
N GLU A 39 -6.28 1.50 -14.84
CA GLU A 39 -7.54 1.03 -14.32
C GLU A 39 -7.85 1.73 -13.00
N ILE A 40 -9.08 2.23 -12.85
CA ILE A 40 -9.63 2.72 -11.59
C ILE A 40 -11.05 2.16 -11.48
N TRP A 41 -11.40 1.58 -10.33
CA TRP A 41 -12.77 1.20 -10.00
C TRP A 41 -13.20 1.85 -8.70
N GLU A 42 -14.45 2.28 -8.65
CA GLU A 42 -15.12 2.68 -7.41
C GLU A 42 -16.02 1.58 -6.89
N MET A 43 -16.13 1.48 -5.57
CA MET A 43 -17.16 0.70 -4.89
C MET A 43 -18.17 1.65 -4.24
N LYS A 44 -19.44 1.53 -4.63
CA LYS A 44 -20.56 2.26 -4.03
C LYS A 44 -21.37 1.33 -3.15
N THR A 45 -21.45 1.67 -1.86
CA THR A 45 -22.29 0.96 -0.90
C THR A 45 -23.62 1.68 -0.74
N PHE A 46 -24.72 0.96 -0.93
CA PHE A 46 -26.09 1.48 -0.79
C PHE A 46 -26.62 1.26 0.63
N ALA A 47 -27.68 2.00 0.99
CA ALA A 47 -28.28 1.94 2.31
C ALA A 47 -28.86 0.57 2.69
N ASP A 48 -29.14 -0.29 1.70
CA ASP A 48 -29.61 -1.66 1.91
C ASP A 48 -28.46 -2.68 2.10
N GLY A 49 -27.22 -2.22 2.17
CA GLY A 49 -26.02 -3.05 2.35
C GLY A 49 -25.50 -3.70 1.08
N LYS A 50 -26.15 -3.48 -0.08
CA LYS A 50 -25.58 -3.91 -1.37
C LYS A 50 -24.43 -3.00 -1.75
N PHE A 51 -23.51 -3.54 -2.53
CA PHE A 51 -22.47 -2.77 -3.18
C PHE A 51 -22.52 -2.98 -4.70
N GLU A 52 -22.07 -1.97 -5.42
CA GLU A 52 -21.83 -2.02 -6.86
C GLU A 52 -20.44 -1.48 -7.14
N GLU A 53 -19.73 -2.13 -8.07
CA GLU A 53 -18.44 -1.67 -8.55
C GLU A 53 -18.59 -1.09 -9.95
N ASN A 54 -18.02 0.10 -10.16
CA ASN A 54 -18.06 0.79 -11.43
C ASN A 54 -16.65 1.19 -11.84
N GLN A 55 -16.29 0.94 -13.10
CA GLN A 55 -15.05 1.44 -13.65
C GLN A 55 -15.12 2.96 -13.78
N LEU A 56 -14.15 3.65 -13.19
CA LEU A 56 -13.98 5.08 -13.32
C LEU A 56 -13.09 5.40 -14.52
N GLY A 57 -13.64 6.16 -15.46
CA GLY A 57 -12.95 6.55 -16.67
C GLY A 57 -12.91 5.46 -17.75
N TRP A 58 -12.86 5.94 -18.99
CA TRP A 58 -12.45 5.30 -20.24
C TRP A 58 -12.51 3.75 -20.35
N PRO A 59 -13.69 3.10 -20.24
CA PRO A 59 -13.80 1.66 -20.51
C PRO A 59 -13.46 1.28 -21.97
N ASN A 60 -13.24 2.27 -22.84
CA ASN A 60 -12.99 2.11 -24.27
C ASN A 60 -11.89 3.06 -24.82
N GLU A 61 -11.05 3.66 -23.97
CA GLU A 61 -9.89 4.42 -24.47
C GLU A 61 -8.58 3.85 -23.97
N GLU A 62 -7.54 4.01 -24.79
CA GLU A 62 -6.20 3.58 -24.44
C GLU A 62 -5.67 4.43 -23.27
N PRO A 63 -5.15 3.79 -22.20
CA PRO A 63 -4.49 4.48 -21.10
C PRO A 63 -3.43 5.47 -21.61
N SER A 64 -3.51 6.71 -21.15
CA SER A 64 -2.60 7.78 -21.58
C SER A 64 -1.51 8.04 -20.54
N TRP A 65 -0.29 8.24 -21.03
CA TRP A 65 0.85 8.57 -20.18
C TRP A 65 0.85 10.03 -19.76
N VAL A 66 1.00 10.26 -18.46
CA VAL A 66 1.35 11.56 -17.90
C VAL A 66 2.85 11.75 -18.04
N ARG A 67 3.26 12.54 -19.03
CA ARG A 67 4.68 12.87 -19.34
C ARG A 67 5.08 14.30 -18.98
N SER A 68 4.10 15.13 -18.65
CA SER A 68 4.30 16.55 -18.33
C SER A 68 3.12 17.06 -17.49
N ASN A 69 3.27 18.25 -16.89
CA ASN A 69 2.28 18.85 -16.01
C ASN A 69 1.86 17.92 -14.85
N HIS A 70 2.82 17.17 -14.30
CA HIS A 70 2.57 16.14 -13.28
C HIS A 70 1.77 16.67 -12.09
N SER A 71 2.04 17.90 -11.63
CA SER A 71 1.29 18.51 -10.52
C SER A 71 -0.20 18.66 -10.84
N THR A 72 -0.54 19.06 -12.06
CA THR A 72 -1.93 19.20 -12.51
C THR A 72 -2.60 17.84 -12.66
N ALA A 73 -1.90 16.88 -13.28
CA ALA A 73 -2.42 15.52 -13.43
C ALA A 73 -2.65 14.83 -12.06
N LEU A 74 -1.73 15.03 -11.12
CA LEU A 74 -1.90 14.56 -9.75
C LEU A 74 -3.05 15.25 -9.03
N SER A 75 -3.24 16.56 -9.23
CA SER A 75 -4.39 17.27 -8.65
C SER A 75 -5.72 16.67 -9.11
N PHE A 76 -5.87 16.38 -10.40
CA PHE A 76 -7.09 15.74 -10.92
C PHE A 76 -7.29 14.33 -10.37
N LEU A 77 -6.20 13.58 -10.22
CA LEU A 77 -6.26 12.24 -9.64
C LEU A 77 -6.66 12.29 -8.16
N MET A 78 -6.12 13.24 -7.39
CA MET A 78 -6.52 13.47 -6.00
C MET A 78 -7.98 13.90 -5.87
N ASP A 79 -8.47 14.74 -6.79
CA ASP A 79 -9.90 15.08 -6.83
C ASP A 79 -10.76 13.85 -7.08
N THR A 80 -10.29 12.89 -7.88
CA THR A 80 -10.98 11.61 -8.08
C THR A 80 -10.99 10.81 -6.78
N PHE A 81 -9.85 10.67 -6.11
CA PHE A 81 -9.77 9.91 -4.84
C PHE A 81 -10.65 10.52 -3.74
N ASN A 82 -10.68 11.85 -3.63
CA ASN A 82 -11.51 12.53 -2.63
C ASN A 82 -13.03 12.37 -2.86
N ASN A 83 -13.46 12.12 -4.11
CA ASN A 83 -14.88 12.06 -4.48
C ASN A 83 -15.39 10.61 -4.64
N HIS A 84 -14.50 9.62 -4.64
CA HIS A 84 -14.81 8.24 -4.97
C HIS A 84 -14.14 7.25 -4.02
N THR A 85 -14.89 6.25 -3.56
CA THR A 85 -14.33 5.13 -2.79
C THR A 85 -13.65 4.15 -3.75
N ILE A 86 -12.35 4.31 -3.95
CA ILE A 86 -11.59 3.47 -4.89
C ILE A 86 -11.43 2.05 -4.33
N SER A 87 -11.88 1.05 -5.08
CA SER A 87 -11.69 -0.37 -4.74
C SER A 87 -10.50 -0.99 -5.46
N ILE A 88 -10.30 -0.65 -6.73
CA ILE A 88 -9.21 -1.18 -7.56
C ILE A 88 -8.50 -0.03 -8.25
N LEU A 89 -7.16 -0.08 -8.27
CA LEU A 89 -6.34 0.83 -9.05
C LEU A 89 -5.14 0.08 -9.63
N SER A 90 -4.80 0.35 -10.88
CA SER A 90 -3.54 -0.05 -11.51
C SER A 90 -2.87 1.14 -12.18
N ILE A 91 -1.61 1.40 -11.84
CA ILE A 91 -0.78 2.43 -12.44
C ILE A 91 0.56 1.84 -12.87
N LYS A 92 0.94 2.03 -14.14
CA LYS A 92 2.29 1.76 -14.65
C LYS A 92 3.20 2.96 -14.44
N LEU A 93 4.46 2.69 -14.12
CA LEU A 93 5.52 3.69 -14.02
C LEU A 93 6.51 3.52 -15.18
N ASP A 94 7.07 4.62 -15.66
CA ASP A 94 7.97 4.60 -16.83
C ASP A 94 9.29 3.85 -16.57
N ASP A 95 9.69 3.73 -15.31
CA ASP A 95 10.86 2.95 -14.90
C ASP A 95 10.62 1.42 -14.91
N GLY A 96 9.47 0.98 -15.42
CA GLY A 96 9.01 -0.41 -15.41
C GLY A 96 8.38 -0.85 -14.08
N GLY A 97 8.23 0.07 -13.13
CA GLY A 97 7.50 -0.11 -11.90
C GLY A 97 5.98 -0.14 -12.08
N TYR A 98 5.26 -0.39 -11.00
CA TYR A 98 3.81 -0.33 -10.95
C TYR A 98 3.31 -0.01 -9.53
N ILE A 99 2.09 0.49 -9.46
CA ILE A 99 1.30 0.62 -8.23
C ILE A 99 0.00 -0.12 -8.47
N SER A 100 -0.35 -1.03 -7.56
CA SER A 100 -1.63 -1.72 -7.58
C SER A 100 -2.30 -1.56 -6.23
N GLN A 101 -3.59 -1.26 -6.25
CA GLN A 101 -4.48 -1.28 -5.09
C GLN A 101 -5.59 -2.30 -5.34
N SER A 102 -5.93 -3.05 -4.31
CA SER A 102 -7.11 -3.90 -4.26
C SER A 102 -7.69 -3.88 -2.85
N TYR A 103 -8.87 -3.27 -2.67
CA TYR A 103 -9.61 -3.19 -1.40
C TYR A 103 -8.75 -2.77 -0.20
N GLY A 104 -7.95 -1.71 -0.36
CA GLY A 104 -7.09 -1.16 0.69
C GLY A 104 -5.72 -1.83 0.83
N GLU A 105 -5.46 -2.90 0.08
CA GLU A 105 -4.13 -3.50 -0.04
C GLU A 105 -3.36 -2.86 -1.19
N PHE A 106 -2.11 -2.46 -0.93
CA PHE A 106 -1.26 -1.81 -1.93
C PHE A 106 0.01 -2.61 -2.18
N ILE A 107 0.35 -2.76 -3.44
CA ILE A 107 1.64 -3.28 -3.88
C ILE A 107 2.27 -2.21 -4.76
N ILE A 108 3.41 -1.69 -4.32
CA ILE A 108 4.18 -0.67 -5.03
C ILE A 108 5.53 -1.25 -5.38
N ARG A 109 5.92 -1.15 -6.65
CA ARG A 109 7.21 -1.60 -7.16
C ARG A 109 7.82 -0.52 -8.02
N PHE A 110 9.08 -0.20 -7.79
CA PHE A 110 9.84 0.68 -8.68
C PHE A 110 10.83 -0.09 -9.54
N GLY A 111 11.28 0.52 -10.62
CA GLY A 111 12.38 0.00 -11.44
C GLY A 111 13.63 -0.28 -10.61
N LYS A 112 14.50 -1.18 -11.10
CA LYS A 112 15.74 -1.52 -10.38
C LYS A 112 16.61 -0.28 -10.14
N GLY A 113 17.05 -0.08 -8.90
CA GLY A 113 17.91 1.05 -8.50
C GLY A 113 17.17 2.36 -8.25
N GLN A 114 15.84 2.37 -8.38
CA GLN A 114 15.02 3.53 -8.05
C GLN A 114 14.78 3.62 -6.55
N ASP A 115 14.73 4.85 -6.05
CA ASP A 115 14.53 5.13 -4.64
C ASP A 115 13.07 4.90 -4.23
N LEU A 116 12.80 3.71 -3.70
CA LEU A 116 11.53 3.36 -3.06
C LEU A 116 11.47 3.80 -1.59
N LYS A 117 12.62 3.96 -0.94
CA LYS A 117 12.71 4.25 0.50
C LYS A 117 12.10 5.61 0.82
N THR A 118 12.55 6.67 0.15
CA THR A 118 12.11 8.04 0.45
C THR A 118 10.58 8.22 0.42
N PRO A 119 9.84 7.76 -0.61
CA PRO A 119 8.39 7.89 -0.59
C PRO A 119 7.72 6.98 0.45
N THR A 120 8.26 5.78 0.73
CA THR A 120 7.76 4.92 1.80
C THR A 120 7.87 5.58 3.17
N LEU A 121 9.00 6.22 3.49
CA LEU A 121 9.15 6.91 4.78
C LEU A 121 8.11 8.02 4.95
N LYS A 122 7.82 8.78 3.89
CA LYS A 122 6.78 9.83 3.92
C LYS A 122 5.39 9.27 4.18
N VAL A 123 5.07 8.11 3.60
CA VAL A 123 3.81 7.42 3.88
C VAL A 123 3.76 6.99 5.35
N LEU A 124 4.80 6.36 5.87
CA LEU A 124 4.87 5.97 7.28
C LEU A 124 4.68 7.17 8.22
N GLU A 125 5.40 8.26 7.97
CA GLU A 125 5.27 9.51 8.75
C GLU A 125 3.86 10.11 8.66
N MET A 126 3.23 10.08 7.47
CA MET A 126 1.84 10.53 7.27
C MET A 126 0.85 9.76 8.15
N TYR A 127 1.08 8.46 8.39
CA TYR A 127 0.28 7.63 9.28
C TYR A 127 0.72 7.68 10.75
N GLY A 128 1.65 8.56 11.12
CA GLY A 128 2.10 8.75 12.49
C GLY A 128 3.18 7.79 12.96
N TYR A 129 3.87 7.11 12.04
CA TYR A 129 5.05 6.29 12.35
C TYR A 129 6.31 7.14 12.26
N PHE A 130 6.73 7.76 13.38
CA PHE A 130 7.88 8.66 13.39
C PHE A 130 9.22 7.93 13.40
N ALA A 131 9.27 6.70 13.92
CA ALA A 131 10.39 5.76 13.75
C ALA A 131 10.37 5.06 12.36
N ALA A 132 10.08 5.81 11.28
CA ALA A 132 9.88 5.26 9.94
C ALA A 132 11.13 4.55 9.39
N GLU A 133 12.32 5.05 9.73
CA GLU A 133 13.61 4.48 9.31
C GLU A 133 13.85 3.09 9.91
N GLU A 134 13.51 2.93 11.19
CA GLU A 134 13.59 1.66 11.90
C GLU A 134 12.59 0.64 11.32
N ILE A 135 11.35 1.08 11.06
CA ILE A 135 10.30 0.25 10.45
C ILE A 135 10.71 -0.19 9.03
N TRP A 136 11.21 0.73 8.21
CA TRP A 136 11.70 0.43 6.87
C TRP A 136 12.84 -0.58 6.90
N SER A 137 13.78 -0.42 7.84
CA SER A 137 14.90 -1.34 8.01
C SER A 137 14.43 -2.72 8.43
N LEU A 138 13.54 -2.80 9.42
CA LEU A 138 12.94 -4.04 9.91
C LEU A 138 12.21 -4.82 8.80
N SER A 139 11.39 -4.12 8.00
CA SER A 139 10.65 -4.72 6.88
C SER A 139 11.53 -5.35 5.81
N GLY A 140 12.78 -4.90 5.67
CA GLY A 140 13.74 -5.47 4.72
C GLY A 140 14.53 -6.67 5.26
N LEU A 141 14.51 -6.92 6.57
CA LEU A 141 15.23 -8.02 7.22
C LEU A 141 14.41 -9.31 7.26
N HIS A 142 13.09 -9.20 7.18
CA HIS A 142 12.17 -10.33 7.30
C HIS A 142 11.28 -10.41 6.08
N ASN A 143 11.21 -11.59 5.44
CA ASN A 143 10.31 -11.83 4.31
C ASN A 143 8.90 -12.19 4.80
N ILE A 144 8.34 -11.36 5.68
CA ILE A 144 7.01 -11.50 6.25
C ILE A 144 6.32 -10.15 6.31
N THR A 145 4.99 -10.15 6.33
CA THR A 145 4.20 -8.96 6.58
C THR A 145 4.21 -8.64 8.08
N LEU A 146 4.64 -7.43 8.42
CA LEU A 146 4.84 -6.98 9.79
C LEU A 146 3.66 -6.13 10.28
N PRO A 147 3.01 -6.48 11.39
CA PRO A 147 2.01 -5.61 12.05
C PRO A 147 2.71 -4.49 12.82
N ILE A 148 2.57 -3.24 12.37
CA ILE A 148 3.34 -2.11 12.89
C ILE A 148 2.56 -1.21 13.86
N ASP A 149 1.28 -1.50 14.13
CA ASP A 149 0.41 -0.70 14.99
C ASP A 149 1.03 -0.31 16.34
N SER A 150 1.76 -1.23 16.98
CA SER A 150 2.38 -1.00 18.29
C SER A 150 3.48 0.07 18.28
N LEU A 151 3.98 0.45 17.09
CA LEU A 151 5.03 1.45 16.91
C LEU A 151 4.48 2.84 16.57
N LYS A 152 3.16 3.00 16.45
CA LYS A 152 2.53 4.27 16.08
C LYS A 152 2.82 5.32 17.17
N GLY A 153 3.27 6.50 16.74
CA GLY A 153 3.65 7.61 17.62
C GLY A 153 5.01 7.47 18.31
N TYR A 154 5.74 6.36 18.12
CA TYR A 154 7.09 6.24 18.65
C TYR A 154 8.06 7.06 17.80
N GLU A 155 8.87 7.87 18.47
CA GLU A 155 10.05 8.51 17.88
C GLU A 155 11.21 7.53 17.84
N SER A 156 12.16 7.70 16.92
CA SER A 156 13.35 6.83 16.80
C SER A 156 14.18 6.71 18.08
N LYS A 157 14.14 7.73 18.96
CA LYS A 157 14.86 7.70 20.25
C LYS A 157 14.16 6.86 21.33
N ASP A 158 12.87 6.58 21.15
CA ASP A 158 12.00 5.94 22.15
C ASP A 158 11.74 4.47 21.80
N ILE A 159 12.01 4.05 20.56
CA ILE A 159 11.93 2.66 20.12
C ILE A 159 13.21 1.90 20.48
N ASN A 160 13.04 0.68 21.00
CA ASN A 160 14.16 -0.20 21.31
C ASN A 160 14.05 -1.55 20.57
N GLU A 161 15.06 -2.41 20.76
CA GLU A 161 15.12 -3.71 20.10
C GLU A 161 13.98 -4.65 20.51
N ASP A 162 13.50 -4.58 21.75
CA ASP A 162 12.39 -5.41 22.22
C ASP A 162 11.06 -5.04 21.55
N ASP A 163 10.83 -3.74 21.28
CA ASP A 163 9.67 -3.25 20.54
C ASP A 163 9.67 -3.79 19.10
N LEU A 164 10.82 -3.69 18.42
CA LEU A 164 11.00 -4.20 17.05
C LEU A 164 10.85 -5.73 17.00
N ASN A 165 11.43 -6.43 17.97
CA ASN A 165 11.31 -7.89 18.08
C ASN A 165 9.87 -8.32 18.37
N ALA A 166 9.09 -7.53 19.11
CA ALA A 166 7.67 -7.81 19.35
C ALA A 166 6.87 -7.78 18.04
N VAL A 167 7.11 -6.80 17.18
CA VAL A 167 6.49 -6.71 15.84
C VAL A 167 6.78 -7.97 15.02
N VAL A 168 8.04 -8.42 14.99
CA VAL A 168 8.42 -9.63 14.25
C VAL A 168 7.74 -10.88 14.82
N ARG A 169 7.74 -11.05 16.15
CA ARG A 169 7.06 -12.18 16.82
C ARG A 169 5.57 -12.21 16.50
N ASN A 170 4.92 -11.04 16.54
CA ASN A 170 3.49 -10.93 16.23
C ASN A 170 3.21 -11.30 14.75
N GLY A 171 4.04 -10.82 13.82
CA GLY A 171 3.94 -11.21 12.41
C GLY A 171 4.11 -12.72 12.18
N GLN A 172 5.02 -13.37 12.91
CA GLN A 172 5.21 -14.82 12.87
C GLN A 172 4.00 -15.58 13.44
N SER A 173 3.44 -15.12 14.56
CA SER A 173 2.24 -15.73 15.17
C SER A 173 1.06 -15.71 14.20
N LEU A 174 0.83 -14.58 13.52
CA LEU A 174 -0.25 -14.45 12.52
C LEU A 174 -0.10 -15.44 11.37
N ILE A 175 1.14 -15.67 10.88
CA ILE A 175 1.40 -16.67 9.84
C ILE A 175 1.07 -18.08 10.33
N GLU A 176 1.44 -18.41 11.57
CA GLU A 176 1.14 -19.72 12.15
C GLU A 176 -0.36 -19.94 12.40
N GLU A 177 -1.07 -18.90 12.84
CA GLU A 177 -2.52 -18.90 13.04
C GLU A 177 -3.25 -19.10 11.72
N ASN A 178 -2.89 -18.35 10.68
CA ASN A 178 -3.47 -18.49 9.34
C ASN A 178 -3.26 -19.90 8.77
N LYS A 179 -2.06 -20.47 8.92
CA LYS A 179 -1.80 -21.88 8.51
C LYS A 179 -2.68 -22.89 9.23
N LYS A 180 -2.95 -22.69 10.53
CA LYS A 180 -3.84 -23.56 11.31
C LYS A 180 -5.29 -23.45 10.81
N LEU A 181 -5.74 -22.23 10.51
CA LEU A 181 -7.07 -21.97 9.96
C LEU A 181 -7.24 -22.65 8.60
N ASP A 182 -6.28 -22.50 7.68
CA ASP A 182 -6.31 -23.15 6.37
C ASP A 182 -6.42 -24.67 6.48
N LEU A 183 -5.65 -25.28 7.40
CA LEU A 183 -5.71 -26.71 7.67
C LEU A 183 -7.05 -27.16 8.27
N SER A 184 -7.67 -26.33 9.14
CA SER A 184 -8.99 -26.64 9.70
C SER A 184 -10.08 -26.59 8.63
N MET A 185 -10.09 -25.55 7.79
CA MET A 185 -11.04 -25.40 6.69
C MET A 185 -10.90 -26.53 5.66
N ALA A 186 -9.69 -26.98 5.37
CA ALA A 186 -9.46 -28.10 4.46
C ALA A 186 -10.00 -29.44 4.98
N ASN A 187 -10.11 -29.60 6.31
CA ASN A 187 -10.63 -30.82 6.95
C ASN A 187 -12.16 -30.80 7.10
N ASP A 188 -12.79 -29.63 7.21
CA ASP A 188 -14.24 -29.47 7.31
C ASP A 188 -14.98 -29.62 5.96
N VAL A 189 -14.23 -29.68 4.84
CA VAL A 189 -14.76 -29.86 3.48
C VAL A 189 -14.77 -31.35 3.05
N LYS A 190 -14.56 -32.29 3.98
CA LYS A 190 -14.65 -33.76 3.75
C LYS A 190 -15.82 -34.38 4.49
#